data_AF-A0A8J6RFD7-F1
#
_entry.id   AF-A0A8J6RFD7-F1
#
_cell.length_a   1.000
_cell.length_b   1.000
_cell.length_c   1.000
_cell.angle_alpha   90.00
_cell.angle_beta   90.00
_cell.angle_gamma   90.00
#
_symmetry.space_group_name_H-M   'P 1'
#
loop_
_entity.id
_entity.type
_entity.pdbx_description
1 polymer ?
#
loop_
_entity_poly.entity_id
_entity_poly.type
_entity_poly.pdbx_seq_one_letter_code
_entity_poly.pdbx_strand_id
1 'polypeptide(L)'
;MKNPKTLHLSVLLAIATVLTTGPAFAADPTGQPHGMPSVGSGAILKCDEIEISQNNAQSELDTFFSSGYTYWDAAQLASYWGQNVDEAKARMGRKILWGPADVALLEQFLLDARLESLQSVNDLRFYSETSYTYDDAAALAEFWGDATPYDAKLRIERNLIMGNADEVDYALELAKPEP
;
A
#
# COMPACT_ATOMS: atom_id res chain seq x y z
N MET A 1 -15.16 14.24 -43.88
CA MET A 1 -14.87 15.42 -43.04
C MET A 1 -14.07 14.89 -41.85
N LYS A 2 -12.73 14.81 -41.76
CA LYS A 2 -11.61 15.75 -41.92
C LYS A 2 -11.70 17.03 -41.06
N ASN A 3 -11.22 16.87 -39.81
CA ASN A 3 -10.36 17.77 -39.01
C ASN A 3 -11.00 18.98 -38.27
N PRO A 4 -10.31 19.60 -37.27
CA PRO A 4 -9.45 19.04 -36.21
C PRO A 4 -9.40 19.85 -34.85
N LYS A 5 -8.70 19.26 -33.85
CA LYS A 5 -7.73 19.83 -32.87
C LYS A 5 -8.05 21.10 -32.05
N THR A 6 -7.78 21.02 -30.75
CA THR A 6 -7.10 22.01 -29.86
C THR A 6 -7.20 21.48 -28.41
N LEU A 7 -6.26 21.59 -27.46
CA LEU A 7 -4.98 22.27 -27.32
C LEU A 7 -4.31 21.59 -26.09
N HIS A 8 -3.24 20.80 -26.25
CA HIS A 8 -2.47 20.33 -25.10
C HIS A 8 -1.57 21.47 -24.63
N LEU A 9 -1.90 22.05 -23.47
CA LEU A 9 -1.14 23.12 -22.84
C LEU A 9 0.08 22.52 -22.11
N SER A 10 1.23 22.54 -22.77
CA SER A 10 2.51 22.17 -22.16
C SER A 10 2.97 23.26 -21.19
N VAL A 11 3.00 22.95 -19.90
CA VAL A 11 3.62 23.82 -18.88
C VAL A 11 5.11 23.48 -18.81
N LEU A 12 5.94 24.40 -19.31
CA LEU A 12 7.39 24.41 -19.11
C LEU A 12 7.70 24.94 -17.71
N LEU A 13 8.16 24.06 -16.82
CA LEU A 13 8.71 24.46 -15.52
C LEU A 13 10.21 24.77 -15.68
N ALA A 14 10.55 26.05 -15.65
CA ALA A 14 11.94 26.52 -15.60
C ALA A 14 12.45 26.43 -14.16
N ILE A 15 13.47 25.61 -13.91
CA ILE A 15 14.20 25.57 -12.63
C ILE A 15 15.36 26.55 -12.73
N ALA A 16 15.26 27.66 -12.00
CA ALA A 16 16.35 28.61 -11.81
C ALA A 16 17.31 28.08 -10.73
N THR A 17 18.59 27.97 -11.09
CA THR A 17 19.70 27.64 -10.19
C THR A 17 20.04 28.82 -9.29
N VAL A 18 20.11 28.57 -7.98
CA VAL A 18 20.76 29.46 -7.02
C VAL A 18 22.02 28.75 -6.49
N LEU A 19 23.19 29.21 -6.96
CA LEU A 19 24.46 28.97 -6.27
C LEU A 19 24.51 29.90 -5.06
N THR A 20 24.57 29.33 -3.86
CA THR A 20 24.98 30.09 -2.67
C THR A 20 26.45 29.81 -2.39
N THR A 21 27.24 30.86 -2.50
CA THR A 21 28.66 30.93 -2.12
C THR A 21 28.75 31.09 -0.60
N GLY A 22 29.28 30.09 0.12
CA GLY A 22 29.67 30.24 1.52
C GLY A 22 31.07 30.86 1.65
N PRO A 23 31.32 31.73 2.65
CA PRO A 23 32.61 32.39 2.82
C PRO A 23 33.66 31.49 3.50
N ALA A 24 34.91 31.82 3.18
CA ALA A 24 36.14 31.21 3.63
C ALA A 24 36.34 31.28 5.15
N PHE A 25 36.69 30.15 5.76
CA PHE A 25 37.35 30.12 7.06
C PHE A 25 38.87 30.16 6.86
N ALA A 26 39.50 31.11 7.56
CA ALA A 26 40.91 31.43 7.52
C ALA A 26 41.77 30.26 8.02
N ALA A 27 42.88 30.02 7.32
CA ALA A 27 43.97 29.16 7.75
C ALA A 27 44.87 29.91 8.74
N ASP A 28 45.14 29.30 9.89
CA ASP A 28 46.18 29.68 10.83
C ASP A 28 47.53 29.02 10.42
N PRO A 29 48.63 29.77 10.24
CA PRO A 29 49.89 29.21 9.76
C PRO A 29 50.94 29.14 10.87
N THR A 30 51.08 28.00 11.55
CA THR A 30 52.38 27.63 12.18
C THR A 30 52.50 26.11 12.40
N GLY A 31 53.56 25.49 11.85
CA GLY A 31 54.24 24.35 12.49
C GLY A 31 54.06 22.94 11.89
N GLN A 32 54.86 22.62 10.87
CA GLN A 32 55.22 21.26 10.37
C GLN A 32 56.27 20.57 11.31
N PRO A 33 56.77 19.32 11.08
CA PRO A 33 56.13 18.01 10.89
C PRO A 33 56.80 16.87 11.73
N HIS A 34 56.27 15.64 11.57
CA HIS A 34 56.92 14.30 11.63
C HIS A 34 56.41 13.31 12.69
N GLY A 35 55.86 12.20 12.19
CA GLY A 35 55.65 10.97 12.96
C GLY A 35 54.49 10.10 12.46
N MET A 36 54.53 9.63 11.21
CA MET A 36 53.68 8.48 10.83
C MET A 36 54.29 7.18 11.37
N PRO A 37 53.45 6.28 11.86
CA PRO A 37 53.49 4.93 11.35
C PRO A 37 52.14 4.52 10.75
N SER A 38 52.28 3.87 9.60
CA SER A 38 51.32 3.06 8.87
C SER A 38 50.36 2.24 9.74
N VAL A 39 49.06 2.43 9.55
CA VAL A 39 48.03 1.38 9.74
C VAL A 39 47.06 1.49 8.56
N GLY A 40 47.00 0.41 7.77
CA GLY A 40 45.97 0.22 6.76
C GLY A 40 44.63 -0.20 7.36
N SER A 41 43.65 -0.46 6.49
CA SER A 41 42.24 -0.78 6.77
C SER A 41 41.37 0.44 7.07
N GLY A 42 40.17 0.58 6.51
CA GLY A 42 39.41 -0.35 5.70
C GLY A 42 38.14 0.33 5.21
N ALA A 43 37.53 -0.29 4.21
CA ALA A 43 36.21 0.06 3.73
C ALA A 43 35.18 0.00 4.87
N ILE A 44 34.61 1.14 5.28
CA ILE A 44 33.42 1.18 6.15
C ILE A 44 32.59 2.39 5.72
N LEU A 45 31.69 2.26 4.73
CA LEU A 45 30.55 3.16 4.48
C LEU A 45 29.46 2.44 3.65
N LYS A 46 29.13 1.18 3.96
CA LYS A 46 28.10 0.42 3.22
C LYS A 46 27.13 -0.37 4.10
N CYS A 47 27.39 -0.49 5.42
CA CYS A 47 26.61 -1.36 6.31
C CYS A 47 25.47 -0.65 7.04
N ASP A 48 25.56 0.64 7.35
CA ASP A 48 24.54 1.31 8.16
C ASP A 48 23.25 1.65 7.39
N GLU A 49 23.33 1.94 6.10
CA GLU A 49 22.17 2.40 5.32
C GLU A 49 21.19 1.27 4.97
N ILE A 50 21.71 0.04 4.78
CA ILE A 50 20.89 -1.13 4.44
C ILE A 50 20.10 -1.61 5.67
N GLU A 51 20.71 -1.60 6.86
CA GLU A 51 20.04 -2.01 8.10
C GLU A 51 18.92 -1.04 8.49
N ILE A 52 19.15 0.28 8.39
CA ILE A 52 18.11 1.28 8.67
C ILE A 52 16.92 1.16 7.71
N SER A 53 17.17 0.94 6.41
CA SER A 53 16.11 0.78 5.41
C SER A 53 15.26 -0.48 5.62
N GLN A 54 15.90 -1.60 5.95
CA GLN A 54 15.20 -2.86 6.26
C GLN A 54 14.39 -2.76 7.55
N ASN A 55 14.93 -2.11 8.59
CA ASN A 55 14.22 -1.88 9.85
C ASN A 55 12.96 -1.02 9.65
N ASN A 56 13.01 -0.02 8.76
CA ASN A 56 11.85 0.80 8.43
C ASN A 56 10.77 -0.01 7.70
N ALA A 57 11.15 -0.82 6.70
CA ALA A 57 10.20 -1.66 5.97
C ALA A 57 9.50 -2.69 6.89
N GLN A 58 10.24 -3.29 7.82
CA GLN A 58 9.66 -4.21 8.79
C GLN A 58 8.71 -3.49 9.76
N SER A 59 9.12 -2.33 10.30
CA SER A 59 8.28 -1.54 11.20
C SER A 59 6.97 -1.08 10.54
N GLU A 60 7.00 -0.78 9.25
CA GLU A 60 5.81 -0.45 8.46
C GLU A 60 4.86 -1.64 8.37
N LEU A 61 5.36 -2.83 8.02
CA LEU A 61 4.55 -4.04 7.96
C LEU A 61 3.98 -4.43 9.34
N ASP A 62 4.80 -4.37 10.39
CA ASP A 62 4.36 -4.66 11.76
C ASP A 62 3.25 -3.70 12.21
N THR A 63 3.35 -2.43 11.81
CA THR A 63 2.30 -1.43 12.08
C THR A 63 1.01 -1.78 11.34
N PHE A 64 1.09 -2.22 10.09
CA PHE A 64 -0.09 -2.70 9.36
C PHE A 64 -0.71 -3.92 10.06
N PHE A 65 0.07 -4.93 10.42
CA PHE A 65 -0.46 -6.16 11.04
C PHE A 65 -1.02 -5.95 12.46
N SER A 66 -0.57 -4.92 13.16
CA SER A 66 -1.12 -4.52 14.46
C SER A 66 -2.25 -3.49 14.36
N SER A 67 -2.60 -3.06 13.14
CA SER A 67 -3.71 -2.16 12.88
C SER A 67 -5.05 -2.90 12.83
N GLY A 68 -6.14 -2.15 12.68
CA GLY A 68 -7.47 -2.70 12.40
C GLY A 68 -7.76 -2.93 10.91
N TYR A 69 -6.80 -2.67 10.01
CA TYR A 69 -6.99 -2.90 8.58
C TYR A 69 -6.78 -4.36 8.22
N THR A 70 -7.57 -4.82 7.26
CA THR A 70 -7.57 -6.20 6.79
C THR A 70 -6.66 -6.39 5.58
N TYR A 71 -6.39 -7.65 5.23
CA TYR A 71 -5.79 -8.01 3.95
C TYR A 71 -6.55 -7.37 2.77
N TRP A 72 -7.88 -7.37 2.83
CA TRP A 72 -8.72 -6.88 1.73
C TRP A 72 -8.64 -5.37 1.56
N ASP A 73 -8.42 -4.61 2.64
CA ASP A 73 -8.15 -3.16 2.56
C ASP A 73 -6.84 -2.89 1.83
N ALA A 74 -5.80 -3.67 2.15
CA ALA A 74 -4.53 -3.61 1.44
C ALA A 74 -4.69 -4.03 -0.02
N ALA A 75 -5.52 -5.03 -0.33
CA ALA A 75 -5.79 -5.46 -1.70
C ALA A 75 -6.53 -4.38 -2.52
N GLN A 76 -7.49 -3.66 -1.91
CA GLN A 76 -8.13 -2.49 -2.55
C GLN A 76 -7.08 -1.44 -2.91
N LEU A 77 -6.24 -1.07 -1.94
CA LEU A 77 -5.24 -0.02 -2.12
C LEU A 77 -4.09 -0.44 -3.03
N ALA A 78 -3.74 -1.73 -3.07
CA ALA A 78 -2.78 -2.28 -4.03
C ALA A 78 -3.25 -2.06 -5.47
N SER A 79 -4.51 -2.41 -5.74
CA SER A 79 -5.13 -2.14 -7.03
C SER A 79 -5.15 -0.64 -7.35
N TYR A 80 -5.63 0.17 -6.41
CA TYR A 80 -5.82 1.61 -6.61
C TYR A 80 -4.50 2.38 -6.81
N TRP A 81 -3.44 1.98 -6.10
CA TRP A 81 -2.12 2.59 -6.24
C TRP A 81 -1.26 1.96 -7.35
N GLY A 82 -1.72 0.89 -7.99
CA GLY A 82 -0.99 0.21 -9.07
C GLY A 82 0.27 -0.51 -8.58
N GLN A 83 0.20 -1.15 -7.43
CA GLN A 83 1.32 -1.83 -6.77
C GLN A 83 0.89 -3.20 -6.22
N ASN A 84 1.84 -4.01 -5.73
CA ASN A 84 1.47 -5.30 -5.13
C ASN A 84 0.92 -5.13 -3.70
N VAL A 85 0.30 -6.19 -3.17
CA VAL A 85 -0.37 -6.15 -1.86
C VAL A 85 0.62 -5.90 -0.72
N ASP A 86 1.82 -6.47 -0.77
CA ASP A 86 2.81 -6.28 0.30
C ASP A 86 3.37 -4.85 0.31
N GLU A 87 3.57 -4.24 -0.86
CA GLU A 87 3.88 -2.82 -1.00
C GLU A 87 2.73 -1.94 -0.46
N ALA A 88 1.47 -2.35 -0.65
CA ALA A 88 0.31 -1.66 -0.09
C ALA A 88 0.29 -1.73 1.43
N LYS A 89 0.50 -2.91 2.02
CA LYS A 89 0.61 -3.08 3.47
C LYS A 89 1.68 -2.16 4.07
N ALA A 90 2.89 -2.16 3.51
CA ALA A 90 3.97 -1.30 3.99
C ALA A 90 3.61 0.19 3.87
N ARG A 91 3.06 0.60 2.73
CA ARG A 91 2.62 2.00 2.53
C ARG A 91 1.49 2.41 3.49
N MET A 92 0.55 1.53 3.79
CA MET A 92 -0.49 1.75 4.80
C MET A 92 0.14 1.88 6.19
N GLY A 93 1.01 0.96 6.58
CA GLY A 93 1.74 1.00 7.85
C GLY A 93 2.52 2.30 8.05
N ARG A 94 3.20 2.77 7.01
CA ARG A 94 3.90 4.06 7.02
C ARG A 94 2.97 5.24 7.29
N LYS A 95 1.78 5.25 6.68
CA LYS A 95 0.76 6.28 6.92
C LYS A 95 0.25 6.26 8.35
N ILE A 96 0.08 5.07 8.91
CA ILE A 96 -0.31 4.90 10.31
C ILE A 96 0.78 5.44 11.25
N LEU A 97 2.06 5.15 10.98
CA LEU A 97 3.20 5.66 11.74
C LEU A 97 3.32 7.19 11.72
N TRP A 98 2.97 7.82 10.60
CA TRP A 98 2.97 9.29 10.46
C TRP A 98 1.83 9.96 11.24
N GLY A 99 0.83 9.20 11.67
CA GLY A 99 -0.17 9.62 12.64
C GLY A 99 -1.52 10.03 12.05
N PRO A 100 -2.40 10.64 12.86
CA PRO A 100 -3.83 10.74 12.55
C PRO A 100 -4.19 11.47 11.26
N ALA A 101 -3.40 12.47 10.85
CA ALA A 101 -3.65 13.20 9.61
C ALA A 101 -3.44 12.30 8.37
N ASP A 102 -2.40 11.47 8.38
CA ASP A 102 -2.12 10.51 7.32
C ASP A 102 -3.08 9.32 7.35
N VAL A 103 -3.55 8.93 8.53
CA VAL A 103 -4.65 7.95 8.68
C VAL A 103 -5.93 8.48 8.06
N ALA A 104 -6.29 9.74 8.28
CA ALA A 104 -7.48 10.32 7.64
C ALA A 104 -7.37 10.33 6.11
N LEU A 105 -6.16 10.58 5.57
CA LEU A 105 -5.92 10.48 4.13
C LEU A 105 -5.92 9.01 3.64
N LEU A 106 -5.43 8.07 4.43
CA LEU A 106 -5.51 6.64 4.16
C LEU A 106 -6.97 6.19 4.01
N GLU A 107 -7.85 6.60 4.92
CA GLU A 107 -9.28 6.31 4.86
C GLU A 107 -9.94 6.89 3.60
N GLN A 108 -9.54 8.10 3.19
CA GLN A 108 -10.04 8.68 1.95
C GLN A 108 -9.63 7.84 0.72
N PHE A 109 -8.36 7.41 0.65
CA PHE A 109 -7.92 6.53 -0.44
C PHE A 109 -8.69 5.20 -0.44
N LEU A 110 -8.96 4.65 0.73
CA LEU A 110 -9.68 3.39 0.86
C LEU A 110 -11.13 3.54 0.38
N LEU A 111 -11.79 4.64 0.74
CA LEU A 111 -13.13 4.97 0.24
C LEU A 111 -13.16 5.09 -1.29
N ASP A 112 -12.20 5.82 -1.87
CA ASP A 112 -12.12 6.00 -3.32
C ASP A 112 -11.84 4.68 -4.05
N ALA A 113 -10.92 3.87 -3.53
CA ALA A 113 -10.60 2.54 -4.07
C ALA A 113 -11.81 1.61 -4.04
N ARG A 114 -12.56 1.59 -2.93
CA ARG A 114 -13.78 0.79 -2.79
C ARG A 114 -14.88 1.23 -3.75
N LEU A 115 -15.08 2.55 -3.89
CA LEU A 115 -16.07 3.09 -4.82
C LEU A 115 -15.73 2.72 -6.27
N GLU A 116 -14.45 2.71 -6.63
CA GLU A 116 -14.00 2.25 -7.94
C GLU A 116 -14.27 0.75 -8.12
N SER A 117 -13.83 -0.10 -7.20
CA SER A 117 -14.05 -1.57 -7.26
C SER A 117 -15.53 -1.97 -7.34
N LEU A 118 -16.41 -1.24 -6.65
CA LEU A 118 -17.85 -1.49 -6.71
C LEU A 118 -18.47 -1.32 -8.10
N GLN A 119 -17.86 -0.49 -8.97
CA GLN A 119 -18.36 -0.29 -10.34
C GLN A 119 -18.16 -1.53 -11.22
N SER A 120 -17.21 -2.39 -10.84
CA SER A 120 -16.86 -3.63 -11.53
C SER A 120 -17.10 -4.88 -10.68
N VAL A 121 -18.08 -4.85 -9.77
CA VAL A 121 -18.40 -6.00 -8.88
C VAL A 121 -18.69 -7.31 -9.63
N ASN A 122 -19.17 -7.22 -10.87
CA ASN A 122 -19.48 -8.41 -11.68
C ASN A 122 -18.24 -9.16 -12.16
N ASP A 123 -17.06 -8.54 -12.09
CA ASP A 123 -15.80 -9.15 -12.49
C ASP A 123 -15.31 -10.20 -11.47
N LEU A 124 -15.90 -10.22 -10.26
CA LEU A 124 -15.58 -11.17 -9.18
C LEU A 124 -14.08 -11.27 -8.89
N ARG A 125 -13.38 -10.14 -8.98
CA ARG A 125 -11.93 -10.07 -8.89
C ARG A 125 -11.47 -10.58 -7.53
N PHE A 126 -12.01 -10.04 -6.45
CA PHE A 126 -11.58 -10.40 -5.10
C PHE A 126 -12.06 -11.80 -4.70
N TYR A 127 -13.29 -12.17 -5.07
CA TYR A 127 -13.82 -13.51 -4.88
C TYR A 127 -12.92 -14.56 -5.53
N SER A 128 -12.38 -14.29 -6.72
CA SER A 128 -11.48 -15.22 -7.42
C SER A 128 -10.13 -15.44 -6.72
N GLU A 129 -9.74 -14.56 -5.80
CA GLU A 129 -8.54 -14.71 -4.96
C GLU A 129 -8.81 -15.51 -3.67
N THR A 130 -10.08 -15.78 -3.34
CA THR A 130 -10.45 -16.57 -2.17
C THR A 130 -10.36 -18.08 -2.40
N SER A 131 -10.44 -18.83 -1.31
CA SER A 131 -10.63 -20.29 -1.35
C SER A 131 -12.10 -20.71 -1.35
N TYR A 132 -13.06 -19.78 -1.39
CA TYR A 132 -14.48 -20.14 -1.39
C TYR A 132 -14.84 -20.93 -2.63
N THR A 133 -15.54 -22.03 -2.40
CA THR A 133 -15.98 -22.93 -3.46
C THR A 133 -17.34 -22.52 -4.02
N TYR A 134 -17.79 -23.22 -5.07
CA TYR A 134 -19.16 -23.10 -5.54
C TYR A 134 -20.17 -23.57 -4.48
N ASP A 135 -19.85 -24.63 -3.73
CA ASP A 135 -20.73 -25.17 -2.70
C ASP A 135 -20.87 -24.19 -1.53
N ASP A 136 -19.81 -23.47 -1.19
CA ASP A 136 -19.87 -22.38 -0.19
C ASP A 136 -20.78 -21.26 -0.67
N ALA A 137 -20.64 -20.84 -1.93
CA ALA A 137 -21.53 -19.83 -2.52
C ALA A 137 -22.99 -20.31 -2.59
N ALA A 138 -23.23 -21.60 -2.82
CA ALA A 138 -24.59 -22.16 -2.82
C ALA A 138 -25.20 -22.19 -1.42
N ALA A 139 -24.43 -22.61 -0.41
CA ALA A 139 -24.87 -22.59 0.98
C ALA A 139 -25.15 -21.15 1.46
N LEU A 140 -24.27 -20.21 1.12
CA LEU A 140 -24.47 -18.80 1.41
C LEU A 140 -25.67 -18.21 0.67
N ALA A 141 -25.94 -18.64 -0.57
CA ALA A 141 -27.12 -18.20 -1.30
C ALA A 141 -28.42 -18.64 -0.59
N GLU A 142 -28.49 -19.89 -0.14
CA GLU A 142 -29.62 -20.38 0.64
C GLU A 142 -29.75 -19.62 1.98
N PHE A 143 -28.63 -19.45 2.70
CA PHE A 143 -28.59 -18.77 3.99
C PHE A 143 -29.01 -17.30 3.92
N TRP A 144 -28.55 -16.57 2.89
CA TRP A 144 -28.88 -15.15 2.69
C TRP A 144 -30.19 -14.93 1.93
N GLY A 145 -30.79 -15.97 1.37
CA GLY A 145 -31.98 -15.88 0.52
C GLY A 145 -31.71 -15.28 -0.86
N ASP A 146 -30.48 -15.42 -1.38
CA ASP A 146 -30.12 -15.01 -2.73
C ASP A 146 -30.69 -16.00 -3.77
N ALA A 147 -31.08 -15.49 -4.95
CA ALA A 147 -31.77 -16.31 -5.96
C ALA A 147 -30.86 -17.39 -6.56
N THR A 148 -29.55 -17.13 -6.65
CA THR A 148 -28.57 -18.05 -7.22
C THR A 148 -27.25 -18.03 -6.45
N PRO A 149 -26.43 -19.09 -6.55
CA PRO A 149 -25.05 -19.07 -6.05
C PRO A 149 -24.21 -17.94 -6.66
N TYR A 150 -24.52 -17.50 -7.88
CA TYR A 150 -23.83 -16.37 -8.49
C TYR A 150 -24.15 -15.04 -7.79
N ASP A 151 -25.41 -14.84 -7.37
CA ASP A 151 -25.81 -13.65 -6.60
C ASP A 151 -25.09 -13.61 -5.23
N ALA A 152 -24.92 -14.77 -4.59
CA ALA A 152 -24.10 -14.88 -3.38
C ALA A 152 -22.64 -14.53 -3.64
N LYS A 153 -22.03 -14.96 -4.76
CA LYS A 153 -20.65 -14.55 -5.13
C LYS A 153 -20.53 -13.03 -5.28
N LEU A 154 -21.52 -12.37 -5.88
CA LEU A 154 -21.55 -10.90 -5.96
C LEU A 154 -21.67 -10.27 -4.57
N ARG A 155 -22.43 -10.87 -3.65
CA ARG A 155 -22.51 -10.40 -2.27
C ARG A 155 -21.18 -10.59 -1.52
N ILE A 156 -20.51 -11.73 -1.72
CA ILE A 156 -19.16 -11.98 -1.19
C ILE A 156 -18.22 -10.91 -1.73
N GLU A 157 -18.16 -10.69 -3.04
CA GLU A 157 -17.31 -9.67 -3.68
C GLU A 157 -17.51 -8.29 -3.03
N ARG A 158 -18.75 -7.85 -2.81
CA ARG A 158 -19.02 -6.57 -2.13
C ARG A 158 -18.48 -6.54 -0.70
N ASN A 159 -18.61 -7.63 0.05
CA ASN A 159 -18.07 -7.72 1.40
C ASN A 159 -16.54 -7.64 1.40
N LEU A 160 -15.88 -8.37 0.48
CA LEU A 160 -14.42 -8.30 0.33
C LEU A 160 -13.97 -6.90 -0.05
N ILE A 161 -14.65 -6.22 -0.98
CA ILE A 161 -14.38 -4.81 -1.31
C ILE A 161 -14.45 -3.94 -0.05
N MET A 162 -15.45 -4.15 0.80
CA MET A 162 -15.65 -3.38 2.02
C MET A 162 -14.72 -3.75 3.18
N GLY A 163 -13.85 -4.76 3.04
CA GLY A 163 -13.03 -5.26 4.14
C GLY A 163 -13.78 -6.15 5.12
N ASN A 164 -14.99 -6.60 4.78
CA ASN A 164 -15.88 -7.37 5.64
C ASN A 164 -15.77 -8.88 5.39
N ALA A 165 -14.56 -9.42 5.23
CA ALA A 165 -14.39 -10.84 4.98
C ALA A 165 -14.84 -11.72 6.16
N ASP A 166 -14.59 -11.24 7.39
CA ASP A 166 -15.01 -11.94 8.62
C ASP A 166 -16.55 -12.15 8.66
N GLU A 167 -17.33 -11.22 8.10
CA GLU A 167 -18.79 -11.36 8.00
C GLU A 167 -19.20 -12.48 7.04
N VAL A 168 -18.42 -12.69 5.97
CA VAL A 168 -18.64 -13.80 5.03
C VAL A 168 -18.26 -15.13 5.67
N ASP A 169 -17.11 -15.18 6.35
CA ASP A 169 -16.64 -16.38 7.04
C ASP A 169 -17.62 -16.80 8.14
N TYR A 170 -18.09 -15.84 8.94
CA TYR A 170 -19.10 -16.09 9.97
C TYR A 170 -20.43 -16.56 9.37
N ALA A 171 -20.90 -15.93 8.28
CA ALA A 171 -22.11 -16.38 7.59
C ALA A 171 -21.96 -17.81 7.03
N LEU A 172 -20.77 -18.16 6.54
CA LEU A 172 -20.50 -19.49 6.00
C LEU A 172 -20.49 -20.55 7.11
N GLU A 173 -19.90 -20.24 8.26
CA GLU A 173 -19.93 -21.11 9.45
C GLU A 173 -21.37 -21.40 9.90
N LEU A 174 -22.24 -20.38 9.89
CA LEU A 174 -23.66 -20.55 10.20
C LEU A 174 -24.44 -21.32 9.12
N ALA A 175 -24.10 -21.13 7.85
CA ALA A 175 -24.73 -21.81 6.73
C ALA A 175 -24.34 -23.29 6.66
N LYS A 176 -23.12 -23.64 7.09
CA LYS A 176 -22.55 -24.98 7.08
C LYS A 176 -21.93 -25.28 8.46
N PRO A 177 -22.75 -25.50 9.50
CA PRO A 177 -22.21 -25.84 10.81
C PRO A 177 -21.44 -27.15 10.72
N GLU A 178 -20.19 -27.14 11.16
CA GLU A 178 -19.39 -28.36 11.28
C GLU A 178 -20.10 -29.36 12.22
N PRO A 179 -20.10 -30.66 11.89
CA PRO A 179 -20.80 -31.69 12.64
C PRO A 179 -20.24 -31.98 14.04
#